data_AF-A0A086N8C7-F1
#
_entry.id   AF-A0A086N8C7-F1
#
_cell.length_a   1.000
_cell.length_b   1.000
_cell.length_c   1.000
_cell.angle_alpha   90.00
_cell.angle_beta   90.00
_cell.angle_gamma   90.00
#
_symmetry.space_group_name_H-M   'P 1'
#
loop_
_entity.id
_entity.type
_entity.pdbx_description
1 polymer ?
#
loop_
_entity_poly.entity_id
_entity_poly.type
_entity_poly.pdbx_seq_one_letter_code
_entity_poly.pdbx_strand_id
1 'polypeptide(L)'
;MDEPGEPTGLLHEGARALVQNALPPLSRQERTDAIRSALAKLARLGVTSYAEPGLGPGGDGIMRGALGTETLDVYRRLLADGELTARLGVLLLPGGMASTAEEFTRGLTALTDSGDADPRRLAIHGVKIFADGVVPNRTAWMHEPYVGGCGSLCVGGETDAQRVAEIEAMIRHAHAAGYQLGVHVTGDRVSTPSRTLSPRP
;
A
#
# COMPACT_ATOMS: atom_id res chain seq x y z
N MET A 1 -10.86 -7.16 23.79
CA MET A 1 -11.17 -7.40 25.21
C MET A 1 -10.83 -8.85 25.50
N ASP A 2 -10.39 -9.16 26.70
CA ASP A 2 -10.25 -10.54 27.17
C ASP A 2 -11.62 -11.11 27.59
N GLU A 3 -11.67 -12.38 28.01
CA GLU A 3 -12.93 -13.05 28.44
C GLU A 3 -13.75 -12.28 29.49
N PRO A 4 -13.17 -11.53 30.45
CA PRO A 4 -13.94 -10.70 31.36
C PRO A 4 -14.38 -9.33 30.80
N GLY A 5 -14.05 -9.00 29.55
CA GLY A 5 -14.45 -7.73 28.93
C GLY A 5 -13.53 -6.55 29.24
N GLU A 6 -12.32 -6.80 29.74
CA GLU A 6 -11.36 -5.73 30.00
C GLU A 6 -10.64 -5.29 28.72
N PRO A 7 -10.39 -3.99 28.53
CA PRO A 7 -9.62 -3.49 27.40
C PRO A 7 -8.17 -3.94 27.50
N THR A 8 -7.78 -4.88 26.64
CA THR A 8 -6.44 -5.49 26.58
C THR A 8 -5.33 -4.53 26.13
N GLY A 9 -5.65 -3.27 25.83
CA GLY A 9 -4.72 -2.30 25.22
C GLY A 9 -4.33 -2.59 23.77
N LEU A 10 -4.89 -3.66 23.17
CA LEU A 10 -4.65 -4.02 21.76
C LEU A 10 -5.64 -3.31 20.83
N LEU A 11 -5.10 -2.58 19.86
CA LEU A 11 -5.89 -1.88 18.84
C LEU A 11 -5.74 -2.62 17.50
N HIS A 12 -6.85 -3.13 16.98
CA HIS A 12 -6.90 -3.80 15.69
C HIS A 12 -7.44 -2.86 14.60
N GLU A 13 -6.79 -2.86 13.44
CA GLU A 13 -7.24 -2.21 12.20
C GLU A 13 -7.80 -0.77 12.36
N GLY A 14 -9.11 -0.57 12.19
CA GLY A 14 -9.76 0.73 12.28
C GLY A 14 -9.60 1.43 13.64
N ALA A 15 -9.49 0.67 14.73
CA ALA A 15 -9.20 1.23 16.05
C ALA A 15 -7.76 1.77 16.15
N ARG A 16 -6.81 1.20 15.37
CA ARG A 16 -5.47 1.76 15.22
C ARG A 16 -5.51 3.07 14.42
N ALA A 17 -6.40 3.17 13.43
CA ALA A 17 -6.58 4.41 12.66
C ALA A 17 -7.02 5.58 13.56
N LEU A 18 -7.90 5.34 14.55
CA LEU A 18 -8.32 6.39 15.49
C LEU A 18 -7.15 6.98 16.28
N VAL A 19 -6.25 6.13 16.79
CA VAL A 19 -5.06 6.60 17.52
C VAL A 19 -4.05 7.23 16.56
N GLN A 20 -3.82 6.64 15.38
CA GLN A 20 -2.89 7.20 14.40
C GLN A 20 -3.34 8.59 13.90
N ASN A 21 -4.64 8.81 13.74
CA ASN A 21 -5.22 10.09 13.35
C ASN A 21 -5.11 11.16 14.45
N ALA A 22 -5.00 10.74 15.72
CA ALA A 22 -4.80 11.66 16.84
C ALA A 22 -3.33 12.08 17.00
N LEU A 23 -2.38 11.36 16.40
CA LEU A 23 -0.95 11.68 16.45
C LEU A 23 -0.56 12.64 15.31
N PRO A 24 0.35 13.60 15.56
CA PRO A 24 0.82 14.49 14.50
C PRO A 24 1.57 13.68 13.43
N PRO A 25 1.55 14.12 12.15
CA PRO A 25 2.37 13.51 11.10
C PRO A 25 3.85 13.44 11.48
N LEU A 26 4.58 12.48 10.90
CA LEU A 26 6.04 12.44 11.04
C LEU A 26 6.65 13.70 10.43
N SER A 27 7.50 14.37 11.20
CA SER A 27 8.36 15.44 10.71
C SER A 27 9.33 14.91 9.64
N ARG A 28 9.83 15.83 8.81
CA ARG A 28 10.85 15.51 7.81
C ARG A 28 12.10 14.89 8.45
N GLN A 29 12.52 15.38 9.61
CA GLN A 29 13.68 14.85 10.33
C GLN A 29 13.45 13.42 10.82
N GLU A 30 12.29 13.12 11.43
CA GLU A 30 11.94 11.74 11.84
C GLU A 30 11.99 10.76 10.66
N ARG A 31 11.48 11.17 9.48
CA ARG A 31 11.53 10.36 8.25
C ARG A 31 12.96 10.11 7.80
N THR A 32 13.77 11.17 7.74
CA THR A 32 15.18 11.08 7.36
C THR A 32 15.95 10.14 8.28
N ASP A 33 15.77 10.27 9.60
CA ASP A 33 16.47 9.43 10.58
C ASP A 33 16.02 7.97 10.53
N ALA A 34 14.72 7.73 10.31
CA ALA A 34 14.18 6.38 10.11
C ALA A 34 14.78 5.73 8.85
N ILE A 35 14.84 6.47 7.72
CA ILE A 35 15.42 5.97 6.48
C ILE A 35 16.92 5.70 6.63
N ARG A 36 17.70 6.62 7.23
CA ARG A 36 19.13 6.42 7.49
C ARG A 36 19.38 5.18 8.34
N SER A 37 18.58 4.99 9.39
CA SER A 37 18.64 3.80 10.24
C SER A 37 18.35 2.50 9.45
N ALA A 38 17.32 2.52 8.60
CA ALA A 38 16.99 1.39 7.73
C ALA A 38 18.13 1.09 6.74
N LEU A 39 18.67 2.10 6.07
CA LEU A 39 19.81 1.97 5.14
C LEU A 39 21.04 1.38 5.82
N ALA A 40 21.39 1.86 7.02
CA ALA A 40 22.51 1.33 7.79
C ALA A 40 22.31 -0.15 8.17
N LYS A 41 21.08 -0.54 8.53
CA LYS A 41 20.73 -1.93 8.82
C LYS A 41 20.82 -2.81 7.57
N LEU A 42 20.25 -2.35 6.45
CA LEU A 42 20.30 -3.07 5.17
C LEU A 42 21.74 -3.28 4.69
N ALA A 43 22.58 -2.25 4.81
CA ALA A 43 24.00 -2.34 4.45
C ALA A 43 24.75 -3.40 5.27
N ARG A 44 24.50 -3.49 6.59
CA ARG A 44 25.09 -4.54 7.46
C ARG A 44 24.66 -5.95 7.08
N LEU A 45 23.50 -6.09 6.42
CA LEU A 45 22.98 -7.36 5.92
C LEU A 45 23.40 -7.64 4.47
N GLY A 46 24.21 -6.78 3.85
CA GLY A 46 24.63 -6.92 2.45
C GLY A 46 23.52 -6.59 1.43
N VAL A 47 22.42 -5.96 1.86
CA VAL A 47 21.33 -5.59 0.96
C VAL A 47 21.67 -4.27 0.26
N THR A 48 21.83 -4.33 -1.07
CA THR A 48 22.19 -3.18 -1.91
C THR A 48 21.03 -2.61 -2.72
N SER A 49 19.87 -3.26 -2.67
CA SER A 49 18.61 -2.73 -3.21
C SER A 49 17.37 -3.30 -2.56
N TYR A 50 16.31 -2.51 -2.58
CA TYR A 50 14.98 -2.91 -2.14
C TYR A 50 13.90 -2.13 -2.89
N ALA A 51 12.67 -2.59 -2.75
CA ALA A 51 11.50 -1.89 -3.24
C ALA A 51 10.77 -1.22 -2.07
N GLU A 52 10.33 0.02 -2.26
CA GLU A 52 9.32 0.68 -1.43
C GLU A 52 7.93 0.37 -2.02
N PRO A 53 7.13 -0.48 -1.37
CA PRO A 53 5.94 -1.06 -1.97
C PRO A 53 4.69 -0.17 -1.81
N GLY A 54 4.84 1.14 -2.00
CA GLY A 54 3.74 2.11 -1.91
C GLY A 54 4.17 3.40 -1.24
N LEU A 55 4.52 4.42 -2.03
CA LEU A 55 4.74 5.80 -1.57
C LEU A 55 3.90 6.79 -2.37
N GLY A 56 3.27 7.76 -1.72
CA GLY A 56 2.53 8.81 -2.41
C GLY A 56 1.29 9.28 -1.65
N PRO A 57 0.39 10.02 -2.32
CA PRO A 57 -0.74 10.68 -1.66
C PRO A 57 -1.69 9.71 -0.95
N GLY A 58 -1.85 8.49 -1.47
CA GLY A 58 -2.64 7.44 -0.81
C GLY A 58 -2.07 6.96 0.53
N GLY A 59 -0.82 7.32 0.85
CA GLY A 59 -0.12 6.97 2.09
C GLY A 59 -0.06 8.09 3.13
N ASP A 60 -0.55 9.30 2.85
CA ASP A 60 -0.40 10.47 3.72
C ASP A 60 -1.08 10.30 5.10
N GLY A 61 -2.16 9.53 5.16
CA GLY A 61 -2.84 9.16 6.41
C GLY A 61 -2.32 7.87 7.07
N ILE A 62 -1.41 7.14 6.42
CA ILE A 62 -0.99 5.81 6.88
C ILE A 62 0.26 5.92 7.75
N MET A 63 0.19 5.39 8.98
CA MET A 63 1.30 5.37 9.94
C MET A 63 1.92 6.77 10.15
N ARG A 64 1.10 7.77 10.52
CA ARG A 64 1.53 9.17 10.65
C ARG A 64 2.13 9.75 9.35
N GLY A 65 1.65 9.24 8.22
CA GLY A 65 2.08 9.60 6.88
C GLY A 65 3.40 8.99 6.43
N ALA A 66 3.91 7.94 7.09
CA ALA A 66 5.18 7.31 6.73
C ALA A 66 5.27 6.85 5.27
N LEU A 67 4.12 6.52 4.65
CA LEU A 67 4.02 6.13 3.23
C LEU A 67 3.65 7.31 2.31
N GLY A 68 3.61 8.52 2.85
CA GLY A 68 3.18 9.72 2.15
C GLY A 68 4.18 10.25 1.13
N THR A 69 3.75 11.26 0.39
CA THR A 69 4.55 11.92 -0.67
C THR A 69 5.86 12.49 -0.09
N GLU A 70 5.82 13.06 1.11
CA GLU A 70 7.00 13.61 1.79
C GLU A 70 8.12 12.58 2.01
N THR A 71 7.80 11.29 2.16
CA THR A 71 8.82 10.24 2.30
C THR A 71 9.59 10.04 0.99
N LEU A 72 8.92 10.10 -0.15
CA LEU A 72 9.57 10.04 -1.47
C LEU A 72 10.52 11.22 -1.65
N ASP A 73 10.13 12.42 -1.20
CA ASP A 73 10.98 13.61 -1.27
C ASP A 73 12.20 13.53 -0.34
N VAL A 74 12.07 12.87 0.81
CA VAL A 74 13.23 12.56 1.67
C VAL A 74 14.19 11.61 0.95
N TYR A 75 13.69 10.56 0.28
CA TYR A 75 14.55 9.68 -0.53
C TYR A 75 15.28 10.43 -1.65
N ARG A 76 14.58 11.33 -2.36
CA ARG A 76 15.19 12.19 -3.39
C ARG A 76 16.28 13.09 -2.82
N ARG A 77 16.04 13.70 -1.65
CA ARG A 77 17.04 14.51 -0.95
C ARG A 77 18.26 13.69 -0.54
N LEU A 78 18.06 12.53 0.08
CA LEU A 78 19.16 11.63 0.44
C LEU A 78 19.97 11.17 -0.77
N LEU A 79 19.34 10.98 -1.93
CA LEU A 79 20.05 10.72 -3.17
C LEU A 79 20.90 11.91 -3.61
N ALA A 80 20.32 13.11 -3.63
CA ALA A 80 21.03 14.34 -4.00
C ALA A 80 22.22 14.64 -3.08
N ASP A 81 22.08 14.34 -1.78
CA ASP A 81 23.12 14.54 -0.76
C ASP A 81 24.16 13.40 -0.74
N GLY A 82 24.01 12.36 -1.58
CA GLY A 82 24.92 11.21 -1.65
C GLY A 82 24.78 10.21 -0.50
N GLU A 83 23.73 10.33 0.30
CA GLU A 83 23.47 9.52 1.51
C GLU A 83 22.60 8.29 1.27
N LEU A 84 21.88 8.22 0.15
CA LEU A 84 21.17 7.00 -0.23
C LEU A 84 22.24 5.93 -0.53
N THR A 85 22.35 4.87 0.27
CA THR A 85 23.41 3.84 0.10
C THR A 85 22.95 2.59 -0.65
N ALA A 86 21.64 2.46 -0.88
CA ALA A 86 21.05 1.39 -1.68
C ALA A 86 20.47 1.95 -2.98
N ARG A 87 20.10 1.06 -3.91
CA ARG A 87 19.23 1.40 -5.05
C ARG A 87 17.78 1.15 -4.65
N LEU A 88 16.92 2.10 -4.99
CA LEU A 88 15.53 2.08 -4.59
C LEU A 88 14.61 1.94 -5.80
N GLY A 89 13.75 0.94 -5.77
CA GLY A 89 12.60 0.84 -6.66
C GLY A 89 11.33 1.28 -5.94
N VAL A 90 10.53 2.15 -6.53
CA VAL A 90 9.32 2.67 -5.88
C VAL A 90 8.08 2.22 -6.67
N LEU A 91 7.09 1.70 -5.96
CA LEU A 91 5.72 1.67 -6.45
C LEU A 91 4.99 2.87 -5.84
N LEU A 92 4.42 3.72 -6.67
CA LEU A 92 3.63 4.85 -6.20
C LEU A 92 2.31 4.36 -5.62
N LEU A 93 1.77 5.07 -4.63
CA LEU A 93 0.48 4.79 -4.02
C LEU A 93 -0.49 5.94 -4.33
N PRO A 94 -1.22 5.88 -5.47
CA PRO A 94 -2.12 6.97 -5.88
C PRO A 94 -3.33 7.14 -4.97
N GLY A 95 -3.87 6.02 -4.47
CA GLY A 95 -5.03 5.98 -3.56
C GLY A 95 -4.75 5.11 -2.33
N GLY A 96 -5.54 5.29 -1.28
CA GLY A 96 -5.45 4.48 -0.07
C GLY A 96 -5.99 3.07 -0.27
N MET A 97 -5.89 2.23 0.77
CA MET A 97 -6.35 0.83 0.72
C MET A 97 -7.85 0.68 0.40
N ALA A 98 -8.66 1.66 0.80
CA ALA A 98 -10.11 1.65 0.60
C ALA A 98 -10.59 2.58 -0.53
N SER A 99 -9.68 3.01 -1.41
CA SER A 99 -10.03 3.97 -2.45
C SER A 99 -10.94 3.39 -3.54
N THR A 100 -11.70 4.26 -4.19
CA THR A 100 -12.35 3.96 -5.47
C THR A 100 -11.37 4.15 -6.64
N ALA A 101 -11.71 3.62 -7.81
CA ALA A 101 -10.96 3.80 -9.04
C ALA A 101 -10.91 5.27 -9.48
N GLU A 102 -11.95 6.04 -9.17
CA GLU A 102 -11.96 7.49 -9.40
C GLU A 102 -10.90 8.18 -8.54
N GLU A 103 -10.85 7.90 -7.24
CA GLU A 103 -9.86 8.45 -6.31
C GLU A 103 -8.44 8.04 -6.71
N PHE A 104 -8.26 6.76 -7.04
CA PHE A 104 -7.00 6.22 -7.55
C PHE A 104 -6.56 6.96 -8.83
N THR A 105 -7.46 7.16 -9.79
CA THR A 105 -7.15 7.83 -11.06
C THR A 105 -6.81 9.31 -10.86
N ARG A 106 -7.53 9.99 -9.96
CA ARG A 106 -7.21 11.36 -9.56
C ARG A 106 -5.83 11.45 -8.91
N GLY A 107 -5.53 10.54 -7.97
CA GLY A 107 -4.21 10.41 -7.37
C GLY A 107 -3.13 10.15 -8.42
N LEU A 108 -3.41 9.28 -9.40
CA LEU A 108 -2.48 8.91 -10.45
C LEU A 108 -2.13 10.10 -11.35
N THR A 109 -3.13 10.91 -11.67
CA THR A 109 -2.98 12.13 -12.48
C THR A 109 -2.24 13.23 -11.71
N ALA A 110 -2.41 13.30 -10.39
CA ALA A 110 -1.74 14.27 -9.53
C ALA A 110 -0.26 13.92 -9.27
N LEU A 111 0.15 12.68 -9.55
CA LEU A 111 1.55 12.28 -9.50
C LEU A 111 2.30 12.94 -10.65
N THR A 112 2.97 14.04 -10.34
CA THR A 112 3.98 14.61 -11.24
C THR A 112 5.28 13.85 -11.01
N ASP A 113 5.80 13.21 -12.06
CA ASP A 113 7.17 12.71 -12.04
C ASP A 113 8.12 13.92 -12.06
N SER A 114 8.46 14.43 -10.88
CA SER A 114 9.53 15.42 -10.70
C SER A 114 10.88 14.70 -10.86
N GLY A 115 11.14 14.29 -12.10
CA GLY A 115 12.18 13.38 -12.51
C GLY A 115 13.59 13.95 -12.56
N ASP A 116 14.14 14.34 -11.41
CA ASP A 116 15.55 14.77 -11.30
C ASP A 116 16.47 13.72 -10.64
N ALA A 117 15.95 12.53 -10.32
CA ALA A 117 16.74 11.46 -9.70
C ALA A 117 17.43 10.57 -10.76
N ASP A 118 18.69 10.17 -10.52
CA ASP A 118 19.36 9.15 -11.35
C ASP A 118 18.54 7.84 -11.31
N PRO A 119 17.94 7.40 -12.43
CA PRO A 119 17.07 6.22 -12.46
C PRO A 119 17.81 4.91 -12.15
N ARG A 120 19.15 4.91 -12.16
CA ARG A 120 19.95 3.75 -11.72
C ARG A 120 20.01 3.63 -10.20
N ARG A 121 19.68 4.71 -9.48
CA ARG A 121 19.75 4.83 -8.03
C ARG A 121 18.37 4.89 -7.37
N LEU A 122 17.43 5.63 -7.95
CA LEU A 122 16.04 5.71 -7.51
C LEU A 122 15.16 5.72 -8.74
N ALA A 123 14.33 4.69 -8.89
CA ALA A 123 13.41 4.54 -10.01
C ALA A 123 11.99 4.33 -9.53
N ILE A 124 11.05 5.01 -10.18
CA ILE A 124 9.63 4.72 -10.05
C ILE A 124 9.30 3.62 -11.06
N HIS A 125 8.95 2.43 -10.57
CA HIS A 125 8.68 1.26 -11.43
C HIS A 125 7.22 1.11 -11.80
N GLY A 126 6.31 1.66 -11.00
CA GLY A 126 4.90 1.40 -11.19
C GLY A 126 4.03 1.97 -10.07
N VAL A 127 2.84 1.41 -9.94
CA VAL A 127 1.85 1.78 -8.93
C VAL A 127 1.45 0.58 -8.08
N LYS A 128 1.01 0.85 -6.85
CA LYS A 128 0.54 -0.12 -5.87
C LYS A 128 -0.98 -0.05 -5.77
N ILE A 129 -1.62 -1.22 -5.75
CA ILE A 129 -3.03 -1.42 -5.40
C ILE A 129 -3.11 -2.43 -4.25
N PHE A 130 -4.08 -2.26 -3.36
CA PHE A 130 -4.44 -3.26 -2.36
C PHE A 130 -5.77 -3.90 -2.73
N ALA A 131 -5.78 -5.21 -3.00
CA ALA A 131 -7.01 -5.91 -3.33
C ALA A 131 -7.76 -6.29 -2.05
N ASP A 132 -7.06 -6.84 -1.06
CA ASP A 132 -7.63 -7.35 0.18
C ASP A 132 -6.72 -7.11 1.40
N GLY A 133 -7.17 -7.58 2.57
CA GLY A 133 -6.43 -7.46 3.84
C GLY A 133 -5.38 -8.56 4.06
N VAL A 134 -5.28 -9.03 5.31
CA VAL A 134 -4.31 -10.07 5.70
C VAL A 134 -4.98 -11.15 6.55
N VAL A 135 -4.47 -12.39 6.45
CA VAL A 135 -5.00 -13.55 7.17
C VAL A 135 -5.02 -13.37 8.70
N PRO A 136 -3.96 -12.85 9.36
CA PRO A 136 -3.97 -12.71 10.83
C PRO A 136 -5.09 -11.82 11.36
N ASN A 137 -5.58 -10.88 10.56
CA ASN A 137 -6.69 -10.01 10.94
C ASN A 137 -8.05 -10.48 10.39
N ARG A 138 -8.08 -11.61 9.67
CA ARG A 138 -9.29 -12.17 9.04
C ARG A 138 -9.91 -11.24 7.98
N THR A 139 -9.11 -10.40 7.35
CA THR A 139 -9.56 -9.45 6.31
C THR A 139 -9.13 -9.80 4.89
N ALA A 140 -8.28 -10.82 4.70
CA ALA A 140 -7.99 -11.36 3.37
C ALA A 140 -9.21 -12.08 2.78
N TRP A 141 -9.46 -11.93 1.47
CA TRP A 141 -10.67 -12.46 0.83
C TRP A 141 -10.50 -13.95 0.49
N MET A 142 -11.06 -14.82 1.33
CA MET A 142 -10.90 -16.27 1.23
C MET A 142 -12.13 -16.95 0.61
N HIS A 143 -11.95 -18.13 0.03
CA HIS A 143 -13.08 -19.01 -0.34
C HIS A 143 -13.78 -19.59 0.89
N GLU A 144 -12.99 -20.10 1.83
CA GLU A 144 -13.50 -20.60 3.11
C GLU A 144 -13.61 -19.46 4.13
N PRO A 145 -14.75 -19.32 4.82
CA PRO A 145 -14.92 -18.27 5.81
C PRO A 145 -13.99 -18.47 7.01
N TYR A 146 -13.55 -17.38 7.62
CA TYR A 146 -12.95 -17.43 8.94
C TYR A 146 -14.01 -17.76 10.00
N VAL A 147 -13.57 -18.26 11.15
CA VAL A 147 -14.44 -18.33 12.33
C VAL A 147 -14.87 -16.90 12.69
N GLY A 148 -16.18 -16.62 12.58
CA GLY A 148 -16.75 -15.30 12.90
C GLY A 148 -16.87 -14.31 11.74
N GLY A 149 -16.63 -14.71 10.48
CA GLY A 149 -16.90 -13.88 9.31
C GLY A 149 -16.06 -14.19 8.08
N CYS A 150 -16.20 -13.38 7.05
CA CYS A 150 -15.39 -13.45 5.84
C CYS A 150 -14.56 -12.17 5.70
N GLY A 151 -13.34 -12.29 5.19
CA GLY A 151 -12.66 -11.13 4.61
C GLY A 151 -13.31 -10.73 3.29
N SER A 152 -12.87 -9.61 2.71
CA SER A 152 -13.39 -9.10 1.44
C SER A 152 -12.31 -8.36 0.67
N LEU A 153 -12.62 -8.01 -0.58
CA LEU A 153 -11.90 -6.93 -1.22
C LEU A 153 -12.04 -5.65 -0.38
N CYS A 154 -10.97 -4.85 -0.32
CA CYS A 154 -10.92 -3.67 0.54
C CYS A 154 -11.20 -2.35 -0.18
N VAL A 155 -11.24 -2.36 -1.52
CA VAL A 155 -11.55 -1.17 -2.34
C VAL A 155 -13.01 -0.72 -2.18
N GLY A 156 -13.32 0.47 -2.69
CA GLY A 156 -14.68 1.00 -2.68
C GLY A 156 -15.72 0.05 -3.31
N GLY A 157 -16.98 0.19 -2.88
CA GLY A 157 -18.10 -0.60 -3.37
C GLY A 157 -18.84 -1.35 -2.26
N GLU A 158 -20.16 -1.47 -2.44
CA GLU A 158 -21.06 -2.09 -1.47
C GLU A 158 -21.19 -3.60 -1.65
N THR A 159 -20.89 -4.09 -2.87
CA THR A 159 -20.98 -5.50 -3.24
C THR A 159 -19.64 -6.02 -3.76
N ASP A 160 -19.41 -7.33 -3.65
CA ASP A 160 -18.21 -7.97 -4.20
C ASP A 160 -18.04 -7.69 -5.69
N ALA A 161 -19.14 -7.68 -6.46
CA ALA A 161 -19.11 -7.39 -7.90
C ALA A 161 -18.65 -5.95 -8.19
N GLN A 162 -19.11 -4.97 -7.41
CA GLN A 162 -18.65 -3.58 -7.53
C GLN A 162 -17.16 -3.47 -7.17
N ARG A 163 -16.73 -4.10 -6.07
CA ARG A 163 -15.32 -4.07 -5.64
C ARG A 163 -14.38 -4.71 -6.67
N VAL A 164 -14.81 -5.80 -7.31
CA VAL A 164 -14.08 -6.39 -8.44
C VAL A 164 -13.97 -5.37 -9.59
N ALA A 165 -15.08 -4.74 -9.97
CA ALA A 165 -15.08 -3.74 -11.04
C ALA A 165 -14.17 -2.54 -10.75
N GLU A 166 -14.08 -2.10 -9.48
CA GLU A 166 -13.18 -1.04 -9.03
C GLU A 166 -11.70 -1.43 -9.21
N ILE A 167 -11.30 -2.63 -8.76
CA ILE A 167 -9.92 -3.13 -8.96
C ILE A 167 -9.59 -3.22 -10.45
N GLU A 168 -10.48 -3.79 -11.25
CA GLU A 168 -10.28 -3.89 -12.69
C GLU A 168 -10.15 -2.51 -13.35
N ALA A 169 -10.94 -1.53 -12.92
CA ALA A 169 -10.86 -0.17 -13.42
C ALA A 169 -9.51 0.46 -13.04
N MET A 170 -9.07 0.35 -11.79
CA MET A 170 -7.74 0.82 -11.37
C MET A 170 -6.62 0.19 -12.21
N ILE A 171 -6.70 -1.12 -12.45
CA ILE A 171 -5.72 -1.85 -13.28
C ILE A 171 -5.71 -1.31 -14.71
N ARG A 172 -6.89 -1.14 -15.33
CA ARG A 172 -7.00 -0.59 -16.68
C ARG A 172 -6.47 0.83 -16.78
N HIS A 173 -6.78 1.71 -15.82
CA HIS A 173 -6.31 3.09 -15.82
C HIS A 173 -4.80 3.19 -15.66
N ALA A 174 -4.21 2.46 -14.71
CA ALA A 174 -2.77 2.42 -14.53
C ALA A 174 -2.02 1.84 -15.74
N HIS A 175 -2.56 0.75 -16.32
CA HIS A 175 -1.99 0.14 -17.51
C HIS A 175 -2.04 1.08 -18.72
N ALA A 176 -3.18 1.74 -18.96
CA ALA A 176 -3.33 2.72 -20.03
C ALA A 176 -2.39 3.93 -19.86
N ALA A 177 -2.06 4.28 -18.62
CA ALA A 177 -1.08 5.30 -18.28
C ALA A 177 0.40 4.83 -18.36
N GLY A 178 0.65 3.56 -18.74
CA GLY A 178 1.99 3.02 -18.97
C GLY A 178 2.72 2.54 -17.71
N TYR A 179 2.04 2.45 -16.56
CA TYR A 179 2.67 1.98 -15.32
C TYR A 179 2.67 0.45 -15.23
N GLN A 180 3.73 -0.13 -14.64
CA GLN A 180 3.64 -1.47 -14.08
C GLN A 180 2.80 -1.44 -12.80
N LEU A 181 2.25 -2.60 -12.41
CA LEU A 181 1.37 -2.71 -11.25
C LEU A 181 1.90 -3.74 -10.26
N GLY A 182 1.91 -3.36 -8.97
CA GLY A 182 1.96 -4.31 -7.87
C GLY A 182 0.60 -4.36 -7.18
N VAL A 183 -0.05 -5.52 -7.16
CA VAL A 183 -1.32 -5.72 -6.45
C VAL A 183 -1.06 -6.56 -5.20
N HIS A 184 -1.39 -6.04 -4.02
CA HIS A 184 -1.40 -6.85 -2.80
C HIS A 184 -2.59 -7.80 -2.84
N VAL A 185 -2.29 -9.09 -2.77
CA VAL A 185 -3.27 -10.18 -2.72
C VAL A 185 -2.81 -11.18 -1.68
N THR A 186 -3.62 -11.42 -0.66
CA THR A 186 -3.37 -12.47 0.33
C THR A 186 -4.37 -13.62 0.22
N GLY A 187 -5.64 -13.29 -0.05
CA GLY A 187 -6.73 -14.24 -0.11
C GLY A 187 -6.76 -15.03 -1.41
N ASP A 188 -7.07 -16.32 -1.30
CA ASP A 188 -7.11 -17.24 -2.44
C ASP A 188 -8.23 -16.89 -3.42
N ARG A 189 -9.33 -16.32 -2.92
CA ARG A 189 -10.49 -15.94 -3.74
C ARG A 189 -10.19 -14.84 -4.75
N VAL A 190 -9.32 -13.90 -4.41
CA VAL A 190 -8.88 -12.80 -5.32
C VAL A 190 -8.20 -13.37 -6.57
N SER A 191 -7.43 -14.45 -6.40
CA SER A 191 -6.60 -15.03 -7.45
C SER A 191 -7.34 -16.04 -8.34
N THR A 192 -8.50 -16.52 -7.91
CA THR A 192 -9.32 -17.45 -8.68
C THR A 192 -10.25 -16.72 -9.66
N PRO A 193 -10.27 -17.11 -10.94
CA PRO A 193 -11.28 -16.63 -11.87
C PRO A 193 -12.67 -17.05 -11.39
N SER A 194 -13.66 -16.18 -11.58
CA SER A 194 -15.07 -16.46 -11.33
C SER A 194 -15.49 -17.67 -12.16
N ARG A 195 -15.50 -18.85 -11.53
CA ARG A 195 -16.11 -20.05 -12.11
C ARG A 195 -17.62 -19.80 -12.16
N THR A 196 -18.12 -19.38 -13.32
CA THR A 196 -19.47 -19.77 -13.72
C THR A 196 -19.46 -21.29 -13.83
N LEU A 197 -19.90 -21.95 -12.75
CA LEU A 197 -20.29 -23.36 -12.81
C LEU A 197 -21.52 -23.43 -13.73
N SER A 198 -21.28 -23.55 -15.03
CA SER A 198 -22.30 -24.05 -15.95
C SER A 198 -22.61 -25.48 -15.50
N PRO A 199 -23.88 -25.84 -15.24
CA PRO A 199 -24.21 -27.22 -14.95
C PRO A 199 -23.81 -28.04 -16.18
N ARG A 200 -22.96 -29.06 -15.97
CA ARG A 200 -22.59 -29.98 -17.06
C ARG A 200 -23.87 -30.67 -17.56
N PRO A 201 -24.00 -30.87 -18.89
CA PRO A 201 -25.15 -31.53 -19.49
C PRO A 201 -25.28 -32.99 -19.03
#